data_AF-A0A7X5L1S4-F1
#
_entry.id   AF-A0A7X5L1S4-F1
#
_cell.length_a   1.000
_cell.length_b   1.000
_cell.length_c   1.000
_cell.angle_alpha   90.00
_cell.angle_beta   90.00
_cell.angle_gamma   90.00
#
_symmetry.space_group_name_H-M   'P 1'
#
loop_
_entity.id
_entity.type
_entity.pdbx_description
1 polymer ?
#
loop_
_entity_poly.entity_id
_entity_poly.type
_entity_poly.pdbx_seq_one_letter_code
_entity_poly.pdbx_strand_id
1 'polypeptide(L)'
;MYQYINNDRNPTKQTVLAIAAAMDMNLEDTRRLLKSAGYVLSKSVPSDAVILWLLSGNESNQSTIPLLFQINEILYALDMPLLMTREKNERHVRLDKSQN
;
A
#
# COMPACT_ATOMS: atom_id res chain seq x y z
N MET A 1 -0.75 -21.17 5.04
CA MET A 1 -1.40 -20.79 3.76
C MET A 1 -2.84 -21.32 3.65
N TYR A 2 -3.12 -22.56 4.08
CA TYR A 2 -4.48 -23.15 4.09
C TYR A 2 -5.52 -22.48 5.02
N GLN A 3 -5.09 -21.76 6.07
CA GLN A 3 -5.99 -21.11 7.04
C GLN A 3 -6.79 -19.91 6.46
N TYR A 4 -6.39 -19.37 5.31
CA TYR A 4 -7.03 -18.18 4.73
C TYR A 4 -8.22 -18.48 3.81
N ILE A 5 -8.34 -19.72 3.31
CA ILE A 5 -9.39 -20.09 2.34
C ILE A 5 -10.74 -20.37 3.03
N ASN A 6 -10.75 -20.72 4.32
CA ASN A 6 -11.93 -21.25 5.04
C ASN A 6 -12.64 -20.26 5.97
N ASN A 7 -12.32 -18.96 5.95
CA ASN A 7 -12.70 -18.07 7.05
C ASN A 7 -13.43 -16.77 6.65
N ASP A 8 -13.92 -16.65 5.41
CA ASP A 8 -14.60 -15.44 4.90
C ASP A 8 -13.85 -14.13 5.23
N ARG A 9 -12.51 -14.21 5.38
CA ARG A 9 -11.70 -13.04 5.69
C ARG A 9 -11.40 -12.31 4.40
N ASN A 10 -12.23 -11.33 4.11
CA ASN A 10 -12.00 -10.43 2.99
C ASN A 10 -10.64 -9.75 3.17
N PRO A 11 -9.73 -9.85 2.18
CA PRO A 11 -8.45 -9.18 2.25
C PRO A 11 -8.70 -7.67 2.41
N THR A 12 -7.89 -7.00 3.22
CA THR A 12 -8.01 -5.53 3.34
C THR A 12 -7.60 -4.88 2.03
N LYS A 13 -8.10 -3.66 1.79
CA LYS A 13 -7.68 -2.85 0.64
C LYS A 13 -6.15 -2.75 0.51
N GLN A 14 -5.45 -2.54 1.63
CA GLN A 14 -3.98 -2.46 1.65
C GLN A 14 -3.34 -3.78 1.23
N THR A 15 -3.89 -4.92 1.64
CA THR A 15 -3.41 -6.25 1.23
C THR A 15 -3.55 -6.44 -0.28
N VAL A 16 -4.71 -6.11 -0.85
CA VAL A 16 -4.97 -6.24 -2.30
C VAL A 16 -4.06 -5.31 -3.10
N LEU A 17 -3.88 -4.06 -2.65
CA LEU A 17 -2.98 -3.10 -3.27
C LEU A 17 -1.53 -3.57 -3.25
N ALA A 18 -1.08 -4.13 -2.13
CA ALA A 18 0.29 -4.57 -1.99
C ALA A 18 0.58 -5.81 -2.86
N ILE A 19 -0.41 -6.71 -3.04
CA ILE A 19 -0.33 -7.81 -4.01
C ILE A 19 -0.22 -7.26 -5.44
N ALA A 20 -1.08 -6.30 -5.81
CA ALA A 20 -1.02 -5.68 -7.14
C ALA A 20 0.34 -5.02 -7.41
N ALA A 21 0.88 -4.30 -6.42
CA ALA A 21 2.18 -3.65 -6.51
C ALA A 21 3.35 -4.64 -6.53
N ALA A 22 3.25 -5.77 -5.83
CA ALA A 22 4.26 -6.84 -5.89
C ALA A 22 4.25 -7.58 -7.24
N MET A 23 3.10 -7.60 -7.92
CA MET A 23 2.93 -8.19 -9.25
C MET A 23 3.16 -7.18 -10.39
N ASP A 24 3.60 -5.96 -10.08
CA ASP A 24 3.86 -4.89 -11.06
C ASP A 24 2.69 -4.64 -12.03
N MET A 25 1.46 -4.71 -11.50
CA MET A 25 0.25 -4.52 -12.31
C MET A 25 0.09 -3.08 -12.78
N ASN A 26 -0.42 -2.90 -14.00
CA ASN A 26 -0.84 -1.59 -14.48
C ASN A 26 -2.07 -1.06 -13.69
N LEU A 27 -2.39 0.22 -13.91
CA LEU A 27 -3.49 0.90 -13.23
C LEU A 27 -4.86 0.23 -13.44
N GLU A 28 -5.12 -0.25 -14.66
CA GLU A 28 -6.41 -0.84 -15.04
C GLU A 28 -6.60 -2.21 -14.38
N ASP A 29 -5.57 -3.05 -14.42
CA ASP A 29 -5.56 -4.36 -13.77
C ASP A 29 -5.63 -4.24 -12.25
N THR A 30 -4.93 -3.27 -11.67
CA THR A 30 -5.01 -2.98 -10.23
C THR A 30 -6.43 -2.58 -9.83
N ARG A 31 -7.10 -1.73 -10.63
CA ARG A 31 -8.51 -1.36 -10.39
C ARG A 31 -9.43 -2.56 -10.52
N ARG A 32 -9.22 -3.42 -11.51
CA ARG A 32 -10.02 -4.64 -11.71
C ARG A 32 -9.86 -5.60 -10.54
N LEU A 33 -8.64 -5.79 -10.04
CA LEU A 33 -8.36 -6.62 -8.87
C LEU A 33 -9.03 -6.04 -7.62
N LEU A 34 -8.89 -4.74 -7.36
CA LEU A 34 -9.56 -4.07 -6.25
C LEU A 34 -11.08 -4.20 -6.31
N LYS A 35 -11.66 -4.01 -7.50
CA LYS A 35 -13.11 -4.13 -7.71
C LYS A 35 -13.59 -5.54 -7.43
N SER A 36 -12.81 -6.57 -7.79
CA SER A 36 -13.14 -7.97 -7.49
C SER A 36 -13.15 -8.25 -5.98
N ALA A 37 -12.35 -7.52 -5.21
CA ALA A 37 -12.31 -7.58 -3.75
C ALA A 37 -13.28 -6.59 -3.07
N GLY A 38 -14.08 -5.83 -3.83
CA GLY A 38 -15.06 -4.87 -3.28
C GLY A 38 -14.48 -3.50 -2.90
N TYR A 39 -13.28 -3.15 -3.39
CA TYR A 39 -12.61 -1.89 -3.10
C TYR A 39 -12.46 -0.99 -4.33
N VAL A 40 -12.23 0.30 -4.09
CA VAL A 40 -11.95 1.30 -5.13
C VAL A 40 -10.84 2.24 -4.68
N LEU A 41 -9.99 2.68 -5.60
CA LEU A 41 -9.04 3.78 -5.38
C LEU A 41 -9.77 5.12 -5.51
N SER A 42 -9.81 5.88 -4.43
CA SER A 42 -10.46 7.19 -4.38
C SER A 42 -9.43 8.31 -4.44
N LYS A 43 -9.65 9.31 -5.29
CA LYS A 43 -8.80 10.51 -5.31
C LYS A 43 -8.90 11.36 -4.05
N SER A 44 -9.95 11.16 -3.24
CA SER A 44 -10.18 11.90 -1.99
C SER A 44 -9.39 11.34 -0.81
N VAL A 45 -8.83 10.13 -0.94
CA VAL A 45 -7.99 9.51 0.09
C VAL A 45 -6.53 9.79 -0.27
N PRO A 46 -5.74 10.46 0.59
CA PRO A 46 -4.37 10.86 0.25
C PRO A 46 -3.47 9.69 -0.17
N SER A 47 -3.54 8.56 0.54
CA SER A 47 -2.76 7.36 0.22
C SER A 47 -3.15 6.75 -1.13
N ASP A 48 -4.45 6.68 -1.42
CA ASP A 48 -4.94 6.24 -2.73
C ASP A 48 -4.51 7.18 -3.85
N ALA A 49 -4.50 8.49 -3.62
CA ALA A 49 -4.11 9.49 -4.61
C ALA A 49 -2.63 9.37 -4.98
N VAL A 50 -1.76 9.09 -4.01
CA VAL A 50 -0.33 8.79 -4.25
C VAL A 50 -0.17 7.53 -5.09
N ILE A 51 -0.90 6.46 -4.75
CA ILE A 51 -0.85 5.20 -5.51
C ILE A 51 -1.36 5.41 -6.94
N LEU A 52 -2.45 6.17 -7.12
CA LEU A 52 -2.97 6.52 -8.43
C LEU A 52 -1.96 7.32 -9.25
N TRP A 53 -1.28 8.28 -8.64
CA TRP A 53 -0.26 9.09 -9.30
C TRP A 53 0.93 8.22 -9.76
N LEU A 54 1.43 7.35 -8.89
CA LEU A 54 2.52 6.40 -9.21
C LEU A 54 2.14 5.45 -10.35
N LEU A 55 0.96 4.83 -10.28
CA LEU A 55 0.48 3.90 -11.30
C LEU A 55 0.17 4.60 -12.64
N SER A 56 -0.16 5.89 -12.62
CA SER A 56 -0.42 6.66 -13.85
C SER A 56 0.86 7.16 -14.51
N GLY A 57 1.93 7.39 -13.75
CA GLY A 57 3.22 7.89 -14.21
C GLY A 57 4.15 6.81 -14.78
N ASN A 58 3.61 5.86 -15.55
CA ASN A 58 4.16 4.58 -16.04
C ASN A 58 5.53 4.62 -16.79
N GLU A 59 6.32 5.68 -16.68
CA GLU A 59 7.70 5.77 -17.20
C GLU A 59 8.72 5.14 -16.22
N SER A 60 8.33 4.88 -14.96
CA SER A 60 9.21 4.34 -13.90
C SER A 60 9.26 2.80 -13.80
N ASN A 61 8.48 2.07 -14.61
CA ASN A 61 8.51 0.59 -14.69
C ASN A 61 9.84 0.02 -15.25
N GLN A 62 10.82 0.88 -15.53
CA GLN A 62 12.19 0.53 -15.87
C GLN A 62 13.14 0.55 -14.66
N SER A 63 12.65 0.86 -13.46
CA SER A 63 13.46 0.82 -12.25
C SER A 63 13.67 -0.62 -11.77
N THR A 64 14.91 -0.97 -11.43
CA THR A 64 15.29 -2.25 -10.79
C THR A 64 14.61 -2.46 -9.42
N ILE A 65 13.95 -1.42 -8.89
CA ILE A 65 13.30 -1.40 -7.59
C ILE A 65 11.80 -1.72 -7.76
N PRO A 66 11.27 -2.76 -7.07
CA PRO A 66 9.86 -3.12 -7.17
C PRO A 66 8.92 -1.97 -6.77
N LEU A 67 7.79 -1.83 -7.48
CA LEU A 67 6.80 -0.76 -7.30
C LEU A 67 6.32 -0.61 -5.84
N LEU A 68 6.17 -1.73 -5.11
CA LEU A 68 5.81 -1.71 -3.69
C LEU A 68 6.77 -0.88 -2.82
N PHE A 69 8.08 -0.95 -3.09
CA PHE A 69 9.08 -0.19 -2.34
C PHE A 69 8.97 1.30 -2.64
N GLN A 70 8.82 1.67 -3.91
CA GLN A 70 8.64 3.06 -4.32
C GLN A 70 7.41 3.69 -3.67
N ILE A 71 6.28 2.95 -3.64
CA ILE A 71 5.06 3.39 -2.95
C ILE A 71 5.34 3.61 -1.47
N ASN A 72 6.00 2.66 -0.79
CA ASN A 72 6.28 2.77 0.64
C ASN A 72 7.24 3.92 0.98
N GLU A 73 8.24 4.22 0.14
CA GLU A 73 9.13 5.37 0.36
C GLU A 73 8.37 6.69 0.33
N ILE A 74 7.47 6.87 -0.64
CA ILE A 74 6.66 8.09 -0.76
C ILE A 74 5.64 8.17 0.38
N LEU A 75 4.99 7.06 0.72
CA LEU A 75 4.06 7.02 1.86
C LEU A 75 4.79 7.33 3.17
N TYR A 76 6.02 6.84 3.35
CA TYR A 76 6.85 7.13 4.52
C TYR A 76 7.24 8.61 4.60
N ALA A 77 7.69 9.20 3.48
CA ALA A 77 8.03 10.61 3.42
C ALA A 77 6.84 11.54 3.72
N LEU A 78 5.62 11.05 3.52
CA LEU A 78 4.37 11.77 3.77
C LEU A 78 3.70 11.37 5.10
N ASP A 79 4.38 10.59 5.95
CA ASP A 79 3.85 10.08 7.23
C ASP A 79 2.48 9.36 7.09
N MET A 80 2.30 8.66 5.98
CA MET A 80 1.09 7.91 5.65
C MET A 80 1.22 6.41 5.92
N PRO A 81 0.08 5.69 6.07
CA PRO A 81 0.10 4.26 6.33
C PRO A 81 0.77 3.47 5.19
N LEU A 82 1.87 2.78 5.50
CA LEU A 82 2.62 1.93 4.57
C LEU A 82 1.80 0.70 4.13
N LEU A 83 2.15 0.15 2.97
CA LEU A 83 1.61 -1.11 2.45
C LEU A 83 2.45 -2.30 2.95
N MET A 84 1.78 -3.33 3.50
CA MET A 84 2.36 -4.58 4.03
C MET A 84 3.41 -4.46 5.16
N THR A 85 3.93 -3.27 5.40
CA THR A 85 4.90 -2.97 6.46
C THR A 85 4.21 -2.18 7.56
N ARG A 86 4.44 -2.55 8.82
CA ARG A 86 4.11 -1.69 9.95
C ARG A 86 5.36 -0.87 10.25
N GLU A 87 5.26 0.45 10.28
CA GLU A 87 6.31 1.26 10.89
C GLU A 87 6.43 0.79 12.35
N LYS A 88 7.62 0.36 12.77
CA LYS A 88 7.90 0.15 14.17
C LYS A 88 7.86 1.54 14.78
N ASN A 89 6.82 1.83 15.56
CA ASN A 89 6.49 3.16 16.02
C ASN A 89 7.53 3.66 17.06
N GLU A 90 8.77 3.92 16.64
CA GLU A 90 9.86 4.39 17.49
C GLU A 90 9.73 5.90 17.78
N ARG A 91 8.86 6.60 17.05
CA ARG A 91 8.59 8.04 17.22
C ARG A 91 7.70 8.34 18.44
N HIS A 92 6.79 7.44 18.82
CA HIS A 92 5.99 7.59 20.06
C HIS A 92 6.76 7.18 21.34
N VAL A 93 7.80 6.34 21.23
CA VAL A 93 8.60 5.89 22.39
C VAL A 93 9.49 7.01 22.96
N ARG A 94 9.77 8.06 22.17
CA ARG A 94 10.62 9.18 22.61
C ARG A 94 9.89 10.24 23.44
N LEU A 95 8.56 10.31 23.39
CA LEU A 95 7.78 11.29 24.17
C LEU A 95 7.43 10.78 25.57
N ASP A 96 7.39 9.46 25.79
CA ASP A 96 7.08 8.85 27.09
C ASP A 96 8.31 8.81 28.02
N LYS A 97 9.52 8.74 27.47
CA LYS A 97 10.77 8.61 28.23
C LYS A 97 11.35 9.92 28.80
N SER A 98 10.61 11.04 28.74
CA SER A 98 11.05 12.32 29.31
C SER A 98 10.36 12.69 30.63
N GLN A 99 9.52 11.81 31.19
CA GLN A 99 8.79 12.06 32.45
C GLN A 99 8.96 10.91 33.45
N ASN A 100 10.20 10.44 33.66
CA ASN A 100 10.57 9.69 34.86
C ASN A 100 12.06 9.86 35.18
#